data_AF-A0A820KUS4-F1
#
_entry.id   AF-A0A820KUS4-F1
#
_cell.length_a   1.000
_cell.length_b   1.000
_cell.length_c   1.000
_cell.angle_alpha   90.00
_cell.angle_beta   90.00
_cell.angle_gamma   90.00
#
_symmetry.space_group_name_H-M   'P 1'
#
loop_
_entity.id
_entity.type
_entity.pdbx_description
1 polymer ?
#
loop_
_entity_poly.entity_id
_entity_poly.type
_entity_poly.pdbx_seq_one_letter_code
_entity_poly.pdbx_strand_id
1 'polypeptide(L)'
;MDAEKDFTIDPINYRGLKEFFSQIRTDGMRTIVILDPGTIDDQKYYAPTIEGIKEDVFIKWENGSLMKGTCWPGELFMPDFFTNRTRVWWSRWIKDFYRTNLTVDGLWIDMNEP
;
A
#
# COMPACT_ATOMS: atom_id res chain seq x y z
N MET A 1 -0.53 -0.48 -10.23
CA MET A 1 -0.70 -1.52 -9.19
C MET A 1 -1.46 -2.69 -9.80
N ASP A 2 -1.32 -3.90 -9.27
CA ASP A 2 -2.15 -5.05 -9.67
C ASP A 2 -3.56 -4.87 -9.10
N ALA A 3 -4.57 -4.75 -9.97
CA ALA A 3 -5.95 -4.46 -9.59
C ALA A 3 -6.08 -3.34 -8.53
N GLU A 4 -5.30 -2.26 -8.71
CA GLU A 4 -5.34 -1.05 -7.86
C GLU A 4 -5.00 -1.28 -6.38
N LYS A 5 -4.38 -2.42 -6.03
CA LYS A 5 -3.92 -2.71 -4.66
C LYS A 5 -2.52 -2.14 -4.42
N ASP A 6 -2.34 -1.40 -3.33
CA ASP A 6 -1.01 -0.92 -2.92
C ASP A 6 0.02 -2.06 -2.81
N PHE A 7 1.31 -1.72 -2.75
CA PHE A 7 2.40 -2.69 -2.58
C PHE A 7 2.43 -3.84 -3.61
N THR A 8 1.77 -3.67 -4.76
CA THR A 8 1.76 -4.63 -5.86
C THR A 8 2.15 -3.98 -7.19
N ILE A 9 2.63 -4.82 -8.12
CA ILE A 9 2.90 -4.44 -9.51
C ILE A 9 2.10 -5.41 -10.37
N ASP A 10 1.33 -4.88 -11.31
CA ASP A 10 0.60 -5.71 -12.29
C ASP A 10 1.62 -6.45 -13.16
N PRO A 11 1.64 -7.79 -13.12
CA PRO A 11 2.67 -8.58 -13.78
C PRO A 11 2.50 -8.65 -15.30
N ILE A 12 1.35 -8.23 -15.83
CA ILE A 12 1.03 -8.24 -17.26
C ILE A 12 1.38 -6.88 -17.86
N ASN A 13 0.78 -5.81 -17.34
CA ASN A 13 0.88 -4.49 -17.94
C ASN A 13 2.18 -3.76 -17.56
N TYR A 14 2.78 -4.09 -16.42
CA TYR A 14 3.98 -3.43 -15.90
C TYR A 14 5.15 -4.42 -15.75
N ARG A 15 5.18 -5.44 -16.61
CA ARG A 15 6.34 -6.34 -16.72
C ARG A 15 7.58 -5.53 -17.11
N GLY A 16 8.68 -5.71 -16.36
CA GLY A 16 9.93 -4.99 -16.62
C GLY A 16 10.03 -3.60 -15.96
N LEU A 17 9.04 -3.22 -15.14
CA LEU A 17 9.01 -1.89 -14.50
C LEU A 17 10.23 -1.64 -13.61
N LYS A 18 10.72 -2.68 -12.92
CA LYS A 18 11.90 -2.58 -12.05
C LYS A 18 13.16 -2.22 -12.85
N GLU A 19 13.36 -2.89 -13.97
CA GLU A 19 14.48 -2.65 -14.88
C GLU A 19 14.38 -1.26 -15.51
N PHE A 20 13.18 -0.87 -15.94
CA PHE A 20 12.92 0.48 -16.47
C PHE A 20 13.26 1.57 -15.44
N PHE A 21 12.79 1.42 -14.19
CA PHE A 21 13.08 2.38 -13.12
C PHE A 21 14.59 2.46 -12.81
N SER A 22 15.29 1.32 -12.86
CA SER A 22 16.75 1.32 -12.72
C SER A 22 17.44 2.10 -13.85
N GLN A 23 16.98 1.95 -15.10
CA GLN A 23 17.56 2.64 -16.25
C GLN A 23 17.35 4.15 -16.18
N ILE A 24 16.12 4.61 -15.97
CA ILE A 24 15.86 6.07 -15.91
C ILE A 24 16.57 6.73 -14.72
N ARG A 25 16.80 5.97 -13.64
CA ARG A 25 17.60 6.44 -12.51
C ARG A 25 19.07 6.63 -12.90
N THR A 26 19.66 5.74 -13.69
CA THR A 26 21.03 5.93 -14.21
C THR A 26 21.14 7.13 -15.14
N ASP A 27 20.04 7.48 -15.80
CA ASP A 27 19.92 8.66 -16.66
C ASP A 27 19.67 9.96 -15.87
N GLY A 28 19.70 9.90 -14.53
CA GLY A 28 19.57 11.05 -13.65
C GLY A 28 18.15 11.37 -13.22
N MET A 29 17.15 10.60 -13.64
CA MET A 29 15.77 10.78 -13.22
C MET A 29 15.50 10.24 -11.81
N ARG A 30 14.37 10.64 -11.24
CA ARG A 30 13.84 10.21 -9.95
C ARG A 30 12.40 9.76 -10.13
N THR A 31 11.98 8.76 -9.37
CA THR A 31 10.65 8.18 -9.50
C THR A 31 9.81 8.41 -8.26
N ILE A 32 8.57 8.83 -8.46
CA ILE A 32 7.56 8.96 -7.42
C ILE A 32 6.42 8.02 -7.80
N VAL A 33 5.92 7.27 -6.83
CA VAL A 33 4.74 6.41 -7.01
C VAL A 33 3.63 6.86 -6.08
N ILE A 34 2.39 6.71 -6.53
CA ILE A 34 1.21 6.94 -5.69
C ILE A 34 1.08 5.81 -4.66
N LEU A 35 0.52 6.13 -3.50
CA LEU A 35 0.18 5.20 -2.42
C LEU A 35 -1.10 5.70 -1.74
N ASP A 36 -2.14 4.89 -1.76
CA ASP A 36 -3.41 5.21 -1.09
C ASP A 36 -3.41 4.62 0.33
N PRO A 37 -4.22 5.13 1.28
CA PRO A 37 -4.17 4.65 2.66
C PRO A 37 -4.90 3.32 2.85
N GLY A 38 -5.95 3.06 2.07
CA GLY A 38 -6.87 1.95 2.31
C GLY A 38 -6.37 0.61 1.76
N THR A 39 -6.57 -0.47 2.51
CA THR A 39 -6.25 -1.83 2.03
C THR A 39 -7.53 -2.58 1.64
N ILE A 40 -7.58 -3.16 0.43
CA ILE A 40 -8.71 -3.96 -0.03
C ILE A 40 -9.17 -4.99 1.02
N ASP A 41 -10.48 -5.21 1.14
CA ASP A 41 -11.07 -6.24 2.01
C ASP A 41 -10.85 -7.66 1.43
N ASP A 42 -9.58 -8.08 1.43
CA ASP A 42 -9.16 -9.45 1.12
C ASP A 42 -8.39 -10.01 2.32
N GLN A 43 -9.14 -10.68 3.19
CA GLN A 43 -8.62 -11.28 4.42
C GLN A 43 -8.03 -12.67 4.21
N LYS A 44 -7.88 -13.12 2.96
CA LYS A 44 -7.46 -14.49 2.64
C LYS A 44 -6.18 -14.56 1.83
N TYR A 45 -5.98 -13.65 0.89
CA TYR A 45 -4.85 -13.70 -0.03
C TYR A 45 -3.98 -12.43 -0.02
N TYR A 46 -4.49 -11.31 0.46
CA TYR A 46 -3.76 -10.06 0.44
C TYR A 46 -3.07 -9.79 1.79
N ALA A 47 -1.75 -9.99 1.80
CA ALA A 47 -0.95 -9.95 3.02
C ALA A 47 -1.04 -8.63 3.83
N PRO A 48 -1.08 -7.42 3.22
CA PRO A 48 -1.27 -6.19 3.99
C PRO A 48 -2.54 -6.21 4.84
N THR A 49 -3.66 -6.66 4.27
CA THR A 49 -4.94 -6.77 5.00
C THR A 49 -4.87 -7.83 6.10
N ILE A 50 -4.34 -9.02 5.79
CA ILE A 50 -4.22 -10.12 6.76
C ILE A 50 -3.37 -9.70 7.97
N GLU A 51 -2.21 -9.11 7.72
CA GLU A 51 -1.30 -8.66 8.78
C GLU A 51 -1.86 -7.46 9.53
N GLY A 52 -2.50 -6.52 8.84
CA GLY A 52 -3.12 -5.36 9.47
C GLY A 52 -4.23 -5.74 10.45
N ILE A 53 -5.05 -6.76 10.13
CA ILE A 53 -6.07 -7.30 11.04
C ILE A 53 -5.39 -7.92 12.27
N LYS A 54 -4.34 -8.73 12.05
CA LYS A 54 -3.59 -9.39 13.13
C LYS A 54 -2.90 -8.39 14.07
N GLU A 55 -2.38 -7.30 13.53
CA GLU A 55 -1.69 -6.24 14.28
C GLU A 55 -2.62 -5.14 14.79
N ASP A 56 -3.92 -5.29 14.52
CA ASP A 56 -4.98 -4.38 14.98
C ASP A 56 -4.79 -2.93 14.49
N VAL A 57 -4.38 -2.73 13.23
CA VAL A 57 -3.98 -1.40 12.72
C VAL A 57 -5.13 -0.58 12.13
N PHE A 58 -6.28 -1.20 11.88
CA PHE A 58 -7.41 -0.58 11.19
C PHE A 58 -8.36 0.15 12.14
N ILE A 59 -9.02 1.19 11.63
CA ILE A 59 -10.10 1.90 12.32
C ILE A 59 -11.27 0.94 12.57
N LYS A 60 -11.90 1.07 13.72
CA LYS A 60 -13.05 0.26 14.13
C LYS A 60 -14.24 1.14 14.51
N TRP A 61 -15.43 0.61 14.29
CA TRP A 61 -16.65 1.14 14.90
C TRP A 61 -16.69 0.85 16.40
N GLU A 62 -17.61 1.50 17.12
CA GLU A 62 -17.78 1.33 18.58
C GLU A 62 -18.06 -0.12 18.99
N ASN A 63 -18.72 -0.90 18.13
CA ASN A 63 -19.00 -2.32 18.36
C ASN A 63 -17.78 -3.24 18.10
N GLY A 64 -16.63 -2.66 17.73
CA GLY A 64 -15.38 -3.36 17.47
C GLY A 64 -15.25 -3.94 16.05
N SER A 65 -16.25 -3.81 15.18
CA SER A 65 -16.10 -4.21 13.78
C SER A 65 -15.21 -3.24 13.01
N LEU A 66 -14.50 -3.75 12.00
CA LEU A 66 -13.63 -2.94 11.16
C LEU A 66 -14.46 -1.91 10.37
N MET A 67 -14.00 -0.66 10.36
CA MET A 67 -14.58 0.37 9.51
C MET A 67 -14.24 0.06 8.06
N LYS A 68 -15.27 0.07 7.19
CA LYS A 68 -15.11 -0.11 5.76
C LYS A 68 -15.28 1.20 5.01
N GLY A 69 -14.43 1.41 4.02
CA GLY A 69 -14.58 2.44 2.99
C GLY A 69 -14.66 1.81 1.60
N THR A 70 -14.76 2.66 0.58
CA THR A 70 -14.65 2.25 -0.82
C THR A 70 -13.71 3.20 -1.54
N CYS A 71 -12.76 2.66 -2.30
CA CYS A 71 -11.90 3.42 -3.20
C CYS A 71 -11.60 2.57 -4.44
N TRP A 72 -10.49 2.86 -5.13
CA TRP A 72 -10.05 2.20 -6.36
C TRP A 72 -10.21 0.66 -6.33
N PRO A 73 -9.55 -0.08 -5.42
CA PRO A 73 -9.62 -1.55 -5.43
C PRO A 73 -10.97 -2.13 -4.96
N GLY A 74 -11.95 -1.30 -4.60
CA GLY A 74 -13.26 -1.71 -4.08
C GLY A 74 -13.44 -1.41 -2.59
N GLU A 75 -14.16 -2.30 -1.89
CA GLU A 75 -14.29 -2.22 -0.43
C GLU A 75 -12.93 -2.40 0.26
N LEU A 76 -12.64 -1.56 1.25
CA LEU A 76 -11.35 -1.51 1.91
C LEU A 76 -11.46 -1.21 3.40
N PHE A 77 -10.39 -1.52 4.14
CA PHE A 77 -10.17 -1.12 5.53
C PHE A 77 -9.23 0.08 5.60
N MET A 78 -9.52 1.01 6.51
CA MET A 78 -8.73 2.23 6.71
C MET A 78 -7.75 2.07 7.88
N PRO A 79 -6.43 2.21 7.67
CA PRO A 79 -5.47 2.20 8.77
C PRO A 79 -5.62 3.42 9.69
N ASP A 80 -5.48 3.20 11.00
CA ASP A 80 -5.47 4.26 12.00
C ASP A 80 -4.05 4.81 12.21
N PHE A 81 -3.70 5.85 11.45
CA PHE A 81 -2.37 6.48 11.49
C PHE A 81 -2.06 7.26 12.79
N PHE A 82 -3.03 7.40 13.71
CA PHE A 82 -2.78 7.98 15.03
C PHE A 82 -2.07 7.01 15.97
N THR A 83 -2.09 5.71 15.67
CA THR A 83 -1.44 4.69 16.52
C THR A 83 -0.02 4.38 16.08
N ASN A 84 0.84 4.08 17.05
CA ASN A 84 2.23 3.71 16.77
C ASN A 84 2.35 2.38 16.00
N ARG A 85 1.46 1.42 16.29
CA ARG A 85 1.41 0.13 15.59
C ARG A 85 1.20 0.29 14.09
N THR A 86 0.27 1.16 13.68
CA THR A 86 0.01 1.43 12.27
C THR A 86 1.21 2.06 11.59
N ARG A 87 1.92 2.99 12.25
CA ARG A 87 3.16 3.57 11.71
C ARG A 87 4.24 2.52 11.48
N VAL A 88 4.42 1.60 12.43
CA VAL A 88 5.39 0.50 12.32
C VAL A 88 5.00 -0.43 11.17
N TRP A 89 3.74 -0.87 11.12
CA TRP A 89 3.20 -1.73 10.07
C TRP A 89 3.33 -1.10 8.68
N TRP A 90 2.90 0.16 8.51
CA TRP A 90 2.97 0.87 7.24
C TRP A 90 4.40 1.07 6.76
N SER A 91 5.30 1.48 7.67
CA SER A 91 6.70 1.69 7.33
C SER A 91 7.41 0.40 6.90
N ARG A 92 6.97 -0.76 7.44
CA ARG A 92 7.48 -2.07 7.05
C ARG A 92 7.03 -2.43 5.64
N TRP A 93 5.74 -2.29 5.33
CA TRP A 93 5.22 -2.52 3.97
C TRP A 93 5.91 -1.65 2.91
N ILE A 94 6.11 -0.36 3.20
CA ILE A 94 6.85 0.55 2.31
C ILE A 94 8.29 0.06 2.12
N LYS A 95 9.00 -0.29 3.20
CA LYS A 95 10.40 -0.74 3.13
C LYS A 95 10.54 -2.07 2.39
N ASP A 96 9.63 -2.99 2.62
CA ASP A 96 9.66 -4.31 1.99
C ASP A 96 9.39 -4.16 0.51
N PHE A 97 8.33 -3.43 0.11
CA PHE A 97 8.05 -3.13 -1.29
C PHE A 97 9.23 -2.44 -2.00
N TYR A 98 9.86 -1.44 -1.35
CA TYR A 98 11.04 -0.76 -1.87
C TYR A 98 12.21 -1.72 -2.11
N ARG A 99 12.47 -2.63 -1.16
CA ARG A 99 13.62 -3.54 -1.21
C ARG A 99 13.44 -4.69 -2.19
N THR A 100 12.24 -5.28 -2.24
CA THR A 100 12.00 -6.50 -2.99
C THR A 100 11.49 -6.19 -4.40
N ASN A 101 10.60 -5.20 -4.53
CA ASN A 101 9.82 -5.01 -5.74
C ASN A 101 10.32 -3.82 -6.57
N LEU A 102 10.31 -2.60 -6.01
CA LEU A 102 10.53 -1.39 -6.80
C LEU A 102 11.23 -0.28 -5.99
N THR A 103 12.43 0.10 -6.41
CA THR A 103 13.15 1.25 -5.86
C THR A 103 12.50 2.56 -6.33
N VAL A 104 12.07 3.40 -5.37
CA VAL A 104 11.42 4.69 -5.63
C VAL A 104 12.06 5.80 -4.79
N ASP A 105 12.00 7.05 -5.26
CA ASP A 105 12.60 8.21 -4.61
C ASP A 105 11.63 9.04 -3.78
N GLY A 106 10.33 8.80 -3.94
CA GLY A 106 9.30 9.48 -3.20
C GLY A 106 7.97 8.75 -3.30
N LEU A 107 7.07 9.13 -2.39
CA LEU A 107 5.71 8.66 -2.34
C LEU A 107 4.79 9.86 -2.50
N TRP A 108 3.84 9.75 -3.42
CA TRP A 108 2.68 10.62 -3.48
C TRP A 108 1.56 9.93 -2.71
N ILE A 109 1.17 10.49 -1.57
CA ILE A 109 0.03 10.01 -0.79
C ILE A 109 -1.23 10.73 -1.29
N ASP A 110 -2.27 9.98 -1.63
CA ASP A 110 -3.54 10.51 -2.14
C ASP A 110 -4.73 9.87 -1.41
N MET A 111 -5.93 10.37 -1.71
CA MET A 111 -7.20 9.87 -1.18
C MET A 111 -7.28 9.87 0.35
N ASN A 112 -6.61 10.84 0.98
CA ASN A 112 -6.37 10.91 2.43
C ASN A 112 -7.15 12.02 3.15
N GLU A 113 -8.19 12.57 2.52
CA GLU A 113 -9.27 13.25 3.24
C GLU A 113 -10.08 12.28 4.11
N PRO A 114 -10.11 10.99 3.78
CA PRO A 114 -9.94 9.96 4.80
C PRO A 114 -8.66 9.12 4.59
#